data_AF-A0A5C7V412-F1
#
_entry.id   AF-A0A5C7V412-F1
#
_cell.length_a   1.000
_cell.length_b   1.000
_cell.length_c   1.000
_cell.angle_alpha   90.00
_cell.angle_beta   90.00
_cell.angle_gamma   90.00
#
_symmetry.space_group_name_H-M   'P 1'
#
loop_
_entity.id
_entity.type
_entity.pdbx_description
1 polymer ?
#
loop_
_entity_poly.entity_id
_entity_poly.type
_entity_poly.pdbx_seq_one_letter_code
_entity_poly.pdbx_strand_id
1 'polypeptide(L)'
;MAELNLPLRSGPEVDRLYAELIAAQADLSDEAAADWLARLTVILCQHIGDPEVLRQAFALARDPSESALAREPSSPALARDPSGTRHD
;
A
#
# COMPACT_ATOMS: atom_id res chain seq x y z
N MET A 1 -18.52 -17.66 6.95
CA MET A 1 -18.09 -16.78 5.84
C MET A 1 -16.89 -16.03 6.36
N ALA A 2 -15.68 -16.38 5.91
CA ALA A 2 -14.50 -15.59 6.23
C ALA A 2 -14.56 -14.35 5.33
N GLU A 3 -15.03 -13.23 5.88
CA GLU A 3 -14.79 -11.93 5.26
C GLU A 3 -13.29 -11.66 5.35
N LEU A 4 -12.71 -11.11 4.28
CA LEU A 4 -11.41 -10.47 4.33
C LEU A 4 -11.51 -9.26 5.29
N ASN A 5 -11.45 -9.55 6.59
CA ASN A 5 -11.32 -8.53 7.62
C ASN A 5 -9.90 -7.99 7.43
N LEU A 6 -9.80 -6.82 6.82
CA LEU A 6 -8.61 -6.00 6.81
C LEU A 6 -8.75 -5.05 8.01
N PRO A 7 -8.60 -5.49 9.29
CA PRO A 7 -8.40 -4.53 10.36
C PRO A 7 -7.04 -3.93 10.04
N LEU A 8 -7.15 -2.79 9.37
CA LEU A 8 -6.10 -1.92 8.93
C LEU A 8 -5.05 -1.94 10.05
N ARG A 9 -3.91 -2.61 9.82
CA ARG A 9 -2.73 -2.34 10.64
C ARG A 9 -2.28 -0.93 10.24
N SER A 10 -3.07 0.08 10.58
CA SER A 10 -2.69 1.48 10.48
C SER A 10 -1.64 1.69 11.55
N GLY A 11 -0.38 1.71 11.15
CA GLY A 11 0.68 2.02 12.09
C GLY A 11 2.07 1.81 11.52
N PRO A 12 3.10 2.27 12.26
CA PRO A 12 4.50 2.23 11.86
C PRO A 12 5.03 0.81 11.58
N GLU A 13 4.33 -0.23 12.03
CA GLU A 13 4.67 -1.63 11.76
C GLU A 13 4.44 -2.01 10.29
N VAL A 14 3.38 -1.50 9.64
CA VAL A 14 3.15 -1.74 8.20
C VAL A 14 4.17 -1.01 7.35
N ASP A 15 4.51 0.23 7.73
CA ASP A 15 5.56 0.97 7.04
C ASP A 15 6.92 0.25 7.14
N ARG A 16 7.25 -0.29 8.32
CA ARG A 16 8.46 -1.09 8.51
C ARG A 16 8.43 -2.36 7.65
N LEU A 17 7.34 -3.10 7.66
CA LEU A 17 7.23 -4.34 6.87
C LEU A 17 7.31 -4.06 5.37
N TYR A 18 6.72 -2.95 4.91
CA TYR A 18 6.84 -2.52 3.52
C TYR A 18 8.30 -2.14 3.19
N ALA A 19 8.99 -1.41 4.08
CA ALA A 19 10.41 -1.11 3.91
C ALA A 19 11.28 -2.38 3.85
N GLU A 20 10.98 -3.38 4.68
CA GLU A 20 11.65 -4.69 4.65
C GLU A 20 11.40 -5.43 3.31
N LEU A 21 10.17 -5.37 2.79
CA LEU A 21 9.83 -5.94 1.48
C LEU A 21 10.63 -5.27 0.35
N ILE A 22 10.75 -3.94 0.37
CA ILE A 22 11.56 -3.20 -0.61
C ILE A 22 13.04 -3.53 -0.47
N ALA A 23 13.55 -3.58 0.76
CA ALA A 23 14.95 -3.91 1.02
C ALA A 23 15.30 -5.34 0.54
N ALA A 24 14.39 -6.30 0.67
CA ALA A 24 14.60 -7.69 0.24
C ALA A 24 14.81 -7.86 -1.27
N GLN A 25 14.40 -6.89 -2.08
CA GLN A 25 14.55 -6.89 -3.54
C GLN A 25 15.55 -5.83 -4.05
N ALA A 26 16.22 -5.10 -3.16
CA ALA A 26 17.08 -3.97 -3.53
C ALA A 26 18.26 -4.33 -4.44
N ASP A 27 18.75 -5.57 -4.36
CA ASP A 27 19.84 -6.09 -5.18
C ASP A 27 19.37 -6.88 -6.42
N LEU A 28 18.05 -6.97 -6.66
CA LEU A 28 17.48 -7.69 -7.79
C LEU A 28 17.26 -6.76 -8.99
N SER A 29 17.38 -7.29 -10.21
CA SER A 29 16.86 -6.59 -11.39
C SER A 29 15.33 -6.52 -11.35
N ASP A 30 14.73 -5.62 -12.12
CA ASP A 30 13.28 -5.47 -12.18
C ASP A 30 12.57 -6.80 -12.54
N GLU A 31 13.14 -7.59 -13.46
CA GLU A 31 12.59 -8.89 -13.83
C GLU A 31 12.73 -9.91 -12.69
N ALA A 32 13.88 -9.93 -12.01
CA ALA A 32 14.11 -10.84 -10.89
C ALA A 32 13.24 -10.47 -9.67
N ALA A 33 13.00 -9.18 -9.44
CA ALA A 33 12.09 -8.66 -8.43
C ALA A 33 10.64 -9.07 -8.73
N ALA A 34 10.20 -8.96 -9.99
CA ALA A 34 8.87 -9.41 -10.40
C ALA A 34 8.67 -10.93 -10.20
N ASP A 35 9.66 -11.74 -10.59
CA ASP A 35 9.64 -13.19 -10.38
C ASP A 35 9.67 -13.57 -8.88
N TRP A 36 10.43 -12.81 -8.08
CA TRP A 36 10.44 -12.94 -6.63
C TRP A 36 9.08 -12.60 -6.00
N LEU A 37 8.43 -11.51 -6.41
CA LEU A 37 7.09 -11.12 -5.96
C LEU A 37 6.03 -12.14 -6.37
N ALA A 38 6.13 -12.72 -7.57
CA ALA A 38 5.23 -13.78 -8.01
C ALA A 38 5.32 -15.03 -7.12
N ARG A 39 6.55 -15.49 -6.81
CA ARG A 39 6.77 -16.60 -5.86
C ARG A 39 6.23 -16.28 -4.47
N LEU A 40 6.53 -15.09 -3.94
CA LEU A 40 6.04 -14.66 -2.63
C LEU A 40 4.51 -14.67 -2.59
N THR A 41 3.86 -14.13 -3.62
CA THR A 41 2.40 -14.11 -3.74
C THR A 41 1.81 -15.52 -3.68
N VAL A 42 2.40 -16.48 -4.38
CA VAL A 42 1.94 -17.88 -4.34
C VAL A 42 2.06 -18.47 -2.93
N ILE A 43 3.19 -18.23 -2.25
CA ILE A 43 3.40 -18.70 -0.86
C ILE A 43 2.34 -18.12 0.08
N LEU A 44 2.05 -16.83 -0.03
CA LEU A 44 1.04 -16.17 0.79
C LEU A 44 -0.37 -16.69 0.48
N CYS A 45 -0.70 -16.92 -0.80
CA CYS A 45 -1.96 -17.52 -1.19
C CYS A 45 -2.14 -18.92 -0.57
N GLN A 46 -1.10 -19.74 -0.62
CA GLN A 46 -1.09 -21.07 0.00
C GLN A 46 -1.24 -20.99 1.52
N HIS A 47 -0.60 -20.01 2.15
CA HIS A 47 -0.69 -19.80 3.60
C HIS A 47 -2.10 -19.36 4.04
N ILE A 48 -2.77 -18.51 3.27
CA ILE A 48 -4.16 -18.09 3.54
C ILE A 48 -5.12 -19.27 3.40
N GLY A 49 -4.95 -20.11 2.37
CA GLY A 49 -5.66 -21.38 2.20
C GLY A 49 -7.16 -21.29 1.86
N ASP A 50 -7.79 -20.13 2.01
CA ASP A 50 -9.21 -19.91 1.71
C ASP A 50 -9.40 -19.27 0.30
N PRO A 51 -9.98 -20.00 -0.67
CA PRO A 51 -10.16 -19.48 -2.03
C PRO A 51 -11.12 -18.29 -2.11
N GLU A 52 -12.10 -18.17 -1.22
CA GLU A 52 -13.04 -17.04 -1.24
C GLU A 52 -12.37 -15.75 -0.76
N VAL A 53 -11.52 -15.85 0.26
CA VAL A 53 -10.68 -14.73 0.72
C VAL A 53 -9.74 -14.26 -0.39
N LEU A 54 -9.13 -15.20 -1.12
CA LEU A 54 -8.26 -14.87 -2.27
C LEU A 54 -9.03 -14.19 -3.40
N ARG A 55 -10.24 -14.67 -3.72
CA ARG A 55 -11.10 -14.03 -4.74
C ARG A 55 -11.48 -12.60 -4.36
N GLN A 56 -11.80 -12.35 -3.08
CA GLN A 56 -12.06 -11.00 -2.57
C GLN A 56 -10.82 -10.11 -2.69
N ALA A 57 -9.64 -10.62 -2.32
CA ALA A 57 -8.38 -9.89 -2.44
C ALA A 57 -8.05 -9.52 -3.91
N PHE A 58 -8.30 -10.42 -4.87
CA PHE A 58 -8.10 -10.12 -6.29
C PHE A 58 -9.04 -9.03 -6.80
N ALA A 59 -10.29 -9.01 -6.33
CA ALA A 59 -11.25 -7.97 -6.69
C ALA A 59 -10.79 -6.59 -6.17
N LEU A 60 -10.31 -6.53 -4.91
CA LEU A 60 -9.78 -5.29 -4.31
C LEU A 60 -8.49 -4.81 -4.99
N ALA A 61 -7.57 -5.71 -5.33
CA ALA A 61 -6.32 -5.36 -6.00
C ALA A 61 -6.53 -4.78 -7.41
N ARG A 62 -7.68 -5.06 -8.05
CA ARG A 62 -8.02 -4.54 -9.37
C ARG A 62 -8.46 -3.06 -9.34
N ASP A 63 -8.92 -2.58 -8.19
CA ASP A 63 -9.41 -1.21 -8.01
C ASP A 63 -8.62 -0.49 -6.90
N PRO A 64 -7.42 0.03 -7.22
CA PRO A 64 -6.56 0.69 -6.23
C PRO A 64 -7.15 2.01 -5.71
N SER A 65 -8.27 2.47 -6.28
CA SER A 65 -8.93 3.74 -5.94
C SER A 65 -9.42 3.75 -4.48
N GLU A 66 -9.88 2.61 -3.93
CA GLU A 66 -10.32 2.53 -2.54
C GLU A 66 -9.15 2.49 -1.54
N SER A 67 -8.00 1.89 -1.92
CA SER A 67 -6.79 1.89 -1.08
C SER A 67 -6.05 3.22 -1.10
N ALA A 68 -6.20 4.01 -2.16
CA ALA A 68 -5.63 5.35 -2.28
C ALA A 68 -6.43 6.42 -1.52
N LEU A 69 -7.76 6.28 -1.43
CA LEU A 69 -8.63 7.23 -0.70
C LEU A 69 -8.42 7.19 0.83
N ALA A 70 -7.88 6.10 1.39
CA ALA A 70 -7.50 6.01 2.80
C ALA A 70 -6.18 6.74 3.14
N ARG A 71 -5.36 7.03 2.12
CA ARG A 71 -4.21 7.94 2.26
C ARG A 71 -4.70 9.32 1.87
N GLU A 72 -5.34 10.02 2.81
CA GLU A 72 -5.65 11.44 2.61
C GLU A 72 -4.40 12.12 2.06
N PRO A 73 -4.46 12.74 0.86
CA PRO A 73 -3.40 13.62 0.44
C PRO A 73 -3.46 14.78 1.42
N SER A 74 -2.51 14.80 2.37
CA SER A 74 -2.24 15.97 3.20
C SER A 74 -2.03 17.13 2.23
N SER A 75 -3.10 17.90 2.03
CA SER A 75 -3.12 19.04 1.14
C SER A 75 -2.38 20.16 1.85
N PRO A 76 -1.26 20.69 1.33
CA PRO A 76 -0.82 22.01 1.72
C PRO A 76 -1.60 23.02 0.87
N ALA A 77 -2.92 23.03 1.00
CA ALA A 77 -3.80 23.92 0.26
C ALA A 77 -4.70 24.73 1.21
N LEU A 78 -4.14 25.29 2.29
CA LEU A 78 -4.67 26.52 2.89
C LEU A 78 -3.71 27.13 3.93
N ALA A 79 -2.84 28.02 3.48
CA ALA A 79 -2.44 29.21 4.24
C ALA A 79 -2.02 30.29 3.24
N ARG A 80 -2.99 30.74 2.47
CA ARG A 80 -2.94 32.09 1.90
C ARG A 80 -3.21 33.02 3.09
N ASP A 81 -2.21 33.77 3.54
CA ASP A 81 -2.48 34.99 4.32
C ASP A 81 -1.85 36.22 3.65
N PRO A 82 -2.60 37.32 3.52
CA PRO A 82 -2.24 38.49 2.74
C PRO A 82 -1.62 39.56 3.64
N SER A 83 -0.30 39.69 3.64
CA SER A 83 0.35 40.86 4.22
C SER A 83 0.96 41.73 3.14
N GLY A 84 0.16 42.71 2.72
CA GLY A 84 0.70 43.92 2.11
C GLY A 84 1.61 44.62 3.11
N THR A 85 2.84 44.89 2.72
CA THR A 85 3.65 45.92 3.35
C THR A 85 4.32 46.72 2.25
N ARG A 86 3.87 47.97 2.18
CA ARG A 86 4.38 49.08 1.41
C ARG A 86 5.76 49.47 1.93
N HIS A 87 6.72 49.63 1.04
CA HIS A 87 7.91 50.49 1.17
C HIS A 87 8.28 50.85 -0.27
N ASP A 88 7.81 52.00 -0.77
CA ASP A 88 8.55 53.27 -0.87
C ASP A 88 9.86 53.13 -1.64
#